data_AF-A0A534C131-F1
#
_entry.id   AF-A0A534C131-F1
#
_cell.length_a   1.000
_cell.length_b   1.000
_cell.length_c   1.000
_cell.angle_alpha   90.00
_cell.angle_beta   90.00
_cell.angle_gamma   90.00
#
_symmetry.space_group_name_H-M   'P 1'
#
loop_
_entity.id
_entity.type
_entity.pdbx_description
1 polymer ?
#
loop_
_entity_poly.entity_id
_entity_poly.type
_entity_poly.pdbx_seq_one_letter_code
_entity_poly.pdbx_strand_id
1 'polypeptide(L)'
;MGALGEPGGGHSRARTGPERSSARPGAQARRLQHLSQSRIGLSGKEALAGDWSGVFRFETFFNPQSGNISDALKSQVLNNGRPAATQTTNVDSSIAGQYFAGAAYAGFSSPTYGTITFGRHVTPLADGVGKYDPLGAANAFSLIGFSGTTAGGGVTEDRRLDQSLKYSAKLGAVHLGALYQFSGSSGTTNTAHQLQFGLEGGGGSIDLYYAKKYDAIATAPLTAVQVQDLATACTAGAPVQCF
;
A
#
# COMPACT_ATOMS: atom_id res chain seq x y z
N MET A 1 -74.93 -9.18 11.07
CA MET A 1 -73.64 -8.47 11.22
C MET A 1 -73.24 -8.53 12.69
N GLY A 2 -72.17 -9.28 13.03
CA GLY A 2 -71.62 -9.42 14.40
C GLY A 2 -70.97 -8.11 14.91
N ALA A 3 -71.06 -7.79 16.22
CA ALA A 3 -70.27 -8.29 17.37
C ALA A 3 -68.84 -7.70 17.37
N LEU A 4 -68.49 -6.71 18.22
CA LEU A 4 -68.16 -6.71 19.68
C LEU A 4 -66.63 -6.70 19.93
N GLY A 5 -66.17 -5.64 20.63
CA GLY A 5 -65.16 -5.59 21.71
C GLY A 5 -63.79 -6.30 21.61
N GLU A 6 -62.72 -5.55 21.88
CA GLU A 6 -61.34 -6.05 22.11
C GLU A 6 -61.21 -7.13 23.19
N PRO A 7 -60.13 -7.93 23.14
CA PRO A 7 -59.20 -7.91 24.27
C PRO A 7 -57.71 -8.03 23.88
N GLY A 8 -56.85 -7.53 24.77
CA GLY A 8 -55.39 -7.65 24.68
C GLY A 8 -54.84 -9.06 24.92
N GLY A 9 -53.59 -9.27 24.50
CA GLY A 9 -52.82 -10.49 24.73
C GLY A 9 -51.47 -10.40 24.03
N GLY A 10 -50.38 -10.32 24.80
CA GLY A 10 -49.04 -10.04 24.28
C GLY A 10 -48.37 -11.20 23.58
N HIS A 11 -47.28 -10.93 22.86
CA HIS A 11 -46.23 -11.91 22.59
C HIS A 11 -44.87 -11.26 22.28
N SER A 12 -43.86 -11.81 22.95
CA SER A 12 -42.45 -11.95 22.52
C SER A 12 -41.52 -10.75 22.58
N ARG A 13 -40.85 -10.64 23.73
CA ARG A 13 -39.46 -10.16 23.84
C ARG A 13 -38.58 -10.91 22.83
N ALA A 14 -38.07 -10.21 21.82
CA ALA A 14 -36.94 -10.69 21.04
C ALA A 14 -35.67 -10.58 21.91
N ARG A 15 -35.14 -11.76 22.22
CA ARG A 15 -33.97 -12.03 23.04
C ARG A 15 -32.72 -11.38 22.43
N THR A 16 -32.08 -10.53 23.21
CA THR A 16 -30.68 -10.11 23.03
C THR A 16 -29.78 -11.34 23.04
N GLY A 17 -29.00 -11.51 21.97
CA GLY A 17 -27.88 -12.45 21.90
C GLY A 17 -26.77 -11.79 21.09
N PRO A 18 -25.49 -11.86 21.54
CA PRO A 18 -24.40 -11.20 20.85
C PRO A 18 -24.04 -12.03 19.61
N GLU A 19 -24.20 -11.43 18.44
CA GLU A 19 -23.70 -12.01 17.19
C GLU A 19 -22.16 -11.90 17.21
N ARG A 20 -21.48 -12.96 17.65
CA ARG A 20 -20.04 -13.13 17.47
C ARG A 20 -19.78 -13.29 15.97
N SER A 21 -19.58 -12.17 15.28
CA SER A 21 -19.02 -12.15 13.94
C SER A 21 -17.55 -12.56 14.01
N SER A 22 -17.30 -13.86 13.89
CA SER A 22 -15.98 -14.43 13.64
C SER A 22 -15.57 -14.05 12.21
N ALA A 23 -14.77 -12.99 12.06
CA ALA A 23 -14.20 -12.60 10.78
C ALA A 23 -13.23 -13.68 10.28
N ARG A 24 -13.69 -14.52 9.34
CA ARG A 24 -12.85 -15.52 8.68
C ARG A 24 -11.76 -14.83 7.83
N PRO A 25 -10.52 -15.38 7.76
CA PRO A 25 -9.51 -14.89 6.84
C PRO A 25 -10.03 -14.96 5.39
N GLY A 26 -9.99 -13.84 4.68
CA GLY A 26 -10.47 -13.75 3.29
C GLY A 26 -9.30 -13.63 2.33
N ALA A 27 -9.25 -14.52 1.33
CA ALA A 27 -8.41 -14.35 0.14
C ALA A 27 -9.22 -13.59 -0.93
N GLN A 28 -8.72 -12.44 -1.38
CA GLN A 28 -9.37 -11.65 -2.43
C GLN A 28 -8.48 -11.58 -3.66
N ALA A 29 -8.96 -12.12 -4.78
CA ALA A 29 -8.36 -11.93 -6.10
C ALA A 29 -9.21 -10.93 -6.90
N ARG A 30 -8.61 -9.80 -7.32
CA ARG A 30 -9.27 -8.80 -8.19
C ARG A 30 -8.50 -8.71 -9.51
N ARG A 31 -9.22 -8.80 -10.64
CA ARG A 31 -8.67 -8.74 -12.01
C ARG A 31 -9.19 -7.52 -12.76
N LEU A 32 -8.39 -6.45 -12.91
CA LEU A 32 -8.69 -5.29 -13.77
C LEU A 32 -7.40 -4.52 -14.13
N GLN A 33 -6.63 -4.95 -15.13
CA GLN A 33 -5.23 -4.53 -15.37
C GLN A 33 -5.00 -3.01 -15.61
N HIS A 34 -6.01 -2.23 -15.99
CA HIS A 34 -5.86 -0.78 -16.29
C HIS A 34 -6.41 0.14 -15.19
N LEU A 35 -7.33 -0.36 -14.37
CA LEU A 35 -7.89 0.38 -13.23
C LEU A 35 -7.11 0.08 -11.94
N SER A 36 -6.58 -1.14 -11.81
CA SER A 36 -5.83 -1.59 -10.63
C SER A 36 -4.83 -2.67 -11.00
N GLN A 37 -3.71 -2.74 -10.29
CA GLN A 37 -2.84 -3.90 -10.44
C GLN A 37 -3.55 -5.19 -10.00
N SER A 38 -3.34 -6.27 -10.76
CA SER A 38 -3.81 -7.60 -10.38
C SER A 38 -3.03 -8.07 -9.16
N ARG A 39 -3.76 -8.54 -8.14
CA ARG A 39 -3.16 -8.97 -6.87
C ARG A 39 -3.87 -10.17 -6.28
N ILE A 40 -3.10 -10.95 -5.54
CA ILE A 40 -3.59 -11.93 -4.59
C ILE A 40 -3.12 -11.51 -3.20
N GLY A 41 -3.96 -11.67 -2.19
CA GLY A 41 -3.57 -11.33 -0.84
C GLY A 41 -4.36 -12.08 0.21
N LEU A 42 -3.76 -12.18 1.39
CA LEU A 42 -4.33 -12.74 2.59
C LEU A 42 -4.36 -11.65 3.66
N SER A 43 -5.51 -11.50 4.32
CA SER A 43 -5.65 -10.60 5.47
C SER A 43 -6.51 -11.24 6.54
N GLY A 44 -6.23 -10.89 7.79
CA GLY A 44 -6.99 -11.35 8.93
C GLY A 44 -7.10 -10.29 10.03
N LYS A 45 -8.16 -10.41 10.82
CA LYS A 45 -8.38 -9.66 12.06
C LYS A 45 -8.90 -10.63 13.11
N GLU A 46 -8.07 -10.91 14.11
CA GLU A 46 -8.40 -11.84 15.20
C GLU A 46 -8.59 -11.06 16.50
N ALA A 47 -9.69 -11.32 17.21
CA ALA A 47 -9.92 -10.68 18.50
C ALA A 47 -8.91 -11.19 19.53
N LEU A 48 -8.33 -10.28 20.31
CA LEU A 48 -7.39 -10.61 21.38
C LEU A 48 -8.07 -10.40 22.73
N ALA A 49 -7.75 -9.30 23.41
CA ALA A 49 -8.30 -8.96 24.72
C ALA A 49 -8.97 -7.58 24.69
N GLY A 50 -10.14 -7.46 25.33
CA GLY A 50 -10.91 -6.22 25.34
C GLY A 50 -11.33 -5.81 23.94
N ASP A 51 -11.04 -4.56 23.58
CA ASP A 51 -11.31 -3.99 22.25
C ASP A 51 -10.13 -4.15 21.27
N TRP A 52 -9.05 -4.84 21.68
CA TRP A 52 -7.89 -5.08 20.84
C TRP A 52 -8.07 -6.29 19.93
N SER A 53 -7.58 -6.16 18.71
CA SER A 53 -7.49 -7.22 17.71
C SER A 53 -6.08 -7.27 17.11
N GLY A 54 -5.58 -8.47 16.85
CA GLY A 54 -4.42 -8.68 15.99
C GLY A 54 -4.84 -8.56 14.53
N VAL A 55 -4.06 -7.85 13.72
CA VAL A 55 -4.33 -7.66 12.29
C VAL A 55 -3.10 -8.01 11.47
N PHE A 56 -3.30 -8.58 10.29
CA PHE A 56 -2.22 -8.80 9.34
C PHE A 56 -2.72 -8.70 7.90
N ARG A 57 -1.81 -8.39 7.00
CA ARG A 57 -2.07 -8.38 5.56
C ARG A 57 -0.81 -8.64 4.76
N PHE A 58 -0.91 -9.54 3.79
CA PHE A 58 0.14 -9.88 2.84
C PHE A 58 -0.44 -9.86 1.43
N GLU A 59 0.19 -9.13 0.51
CA GLU A 59 -0.27 -8.96 -0.87
C GLU A 59 0.88 -9.13 -1.86
N THR A 60 0.61 -9.93 -2.89
CA THR A 60 1.48 -10.20 -4.04
C THR A 60 0.84 -9.65 -5.30
N PHE A 61 1.62 -8.90 -6.09
CA PHE A 61 1.21 -8.43 -7.41
C PHE A 61 1.72 -9.39 -8.48
N PHE A 62 0.86 -9.66 -9.46
CA PHE A 62 1.22 -10.53 -10.59
C PHE A 62 0.62 -10.00 -11.88
N ASN A 63 1.26 -10.31 -12.99
CA ASN A 63 0.71 -10.09 -14.32
C ASN A 63 -0.14 -11.31 -14.72
N PRO A 64 -1.46 -11.18 -14.91
CA PRO A 64 -2.32 -12.32 -15.23
C PRO A 64 -2.15 -12.85 -16.66
N GLN A 65 -1.54 -12.08 -17.58
CA GLN A 65 -1.30 -12.50 -18.95
C GLN A 65 -0.03 -13.35 -19.07
N SER A 66 1.02 -13.01 -18.33
CA SER A 66 2.29 -13.77 -18.34
C SER A 66 2.46 -14.74 -17.18
N GLY A 67 1.67 -14.60 -16.11
CA GLY A 67 1.82 -15.37 -14.87
C GLY A 67 3.00 -14.92 -13.99
N ASN A 68 3.79 -13.94 -14.44
CA ASN A 68 4.95 -13.45 -13.69
C ASN A 68 4.53 -12.59 -12.50
N ILE A 69 5.35 -12.57 -11.46
CA ILE A 69 5.28 -11.54 -10.42
C ILE A 69 5.52 -10.17 -11.07
N SER A 70 4.79 -9.17 -10.63
CA SER A 70 4.93 -7.81 -11.16
C SER A 70 6.30 -7.22 -10.80
N ASP A 71 7.00 -6.73 -11.82
CA ASP A 71 8.32 -6.09 -11.69
C ASP A 71 8.39 -4.92 -12.67
N ALA A 72 8.25 -3.68 -12.15
CA ALA A 72 8.37 -2.47 -12.95
C ALA A 72 9.82 -2.19 -13.32
N LEU A 73 10.74 -2.41 -12.37
CA LEU A 73 12.17 -2.13 -12.53
C LEU A 73 12.82 -3.02 -13.59
N LYS A 74 12.23 -4.18 -13.89
CA LYS A 74 12.67 -5.01 -15.03
C LYS A 74 12.70 -4.24 -16.35
N SER A 75 11.77 -3.31 -16.57
CA SER A 75 11.75 -2.49 -17.79
C SER A 75 12.98 -1.58 -17.88
N GLN A 76 13.44 -1.03 -16.76
CA GLN A 76 14.65 -0.23 -16.69
C GLN A 76 15.90 -1.10 -16.87
N VAL A 77 15.93 -2.29 -16.24
CA VAL A 77 17.05 -3.25 -16.40
C VAL A 77 17.22 -3.68 -17.85
N LEU A 78 16.14 -3.91 -18.60
CA LEU A 78 16.20 -4.25 -20.02
C LEU A 78 16.75 -3.11 -20.90
N ASN A 79 16.70 -1.88 -20.41
CA ASN A 79 17.25 -0.69 -21.06
C ASN A 79 18.70 -0.37 -20.63
N ASN A 80 19.28 -1.11 -19.68
CA ASN A 80 20.68 -0.94 -19.30
C ASN A 80 21.61 -1.05 -20.52
N GLY A 81 22.51 -0.09 -20.65
CA GLY A 81 23.50 -0.04 -21.73
C GLY A 81 22.95 0.41 -23.09
N ARG A 82 21.64 0.65 -23.21
CA ARG A 82 21.03 1.11 -24.46
C ARG A 82 21.10 2.64 -24.58
N PRO A 83 21.55 3.17 -25.74
CA PRO A 83 21.36 4.60 -26.05
C PRO A 83 19.89 4.98 -25.96
N ALA A 84 19.59 6.22 -25.52
CA ALA A 84 18.22 6.73 -25.33
C ALA A 84 17.31 6.50 -26.55
N ALA A 85 17.85 6.62 -27.77
CA ALA A 85 17.11 6.39 -29.02
C ALA A 85 16.64 4.94 -29.24
N THR A 86 17.17 3.98 -28.49
CA THR A 86 16.87 2.54 -28.59
C THR A 86 16.26 1.97 -27.31
N GLN A 87 16.04 2.83 -26.31
CA GLN A 87 15.34 2.45 -25.10
C GLN A 87 13.85 2.23 -25.41
N THR A 88 13.27 1.26 -24.74
CA THR A 88 11.83 0.99 -24.77
C THR A 88 11.19 1.56 -23.51
N THR A 89 9.99 1.09 -23.15
CA THR A 89 9.29 1.46 -21.92
C THR A 89 10.22 1.45 -20.70
N ASN A 90 10.23 2.56 -19.96
CA ASN A 90 11.11 2.79 -18.82
C ASN A 90 10.25 3.24 -17.63
N VAL A 91 9.64 2.28 -16.94
CA VAL A 91 8.68 2.52 -15.85
C VAL A 91 9.35 2.26 -14.51
N ASP A 92 9.16 3.16 -13.57
CA ASP A 92 9.57 3.03 -12.17
C ASP A 92 8.40 2.59 -11.28
N SER A 93 8.73 2.02 -10.11
CA SER A 93 7.73 1.70 -9.09
C SER A 93 8.38 1.24 -7.78
N SER A 94 7.61 1.30 -6.70
CA SER A 94 7.88 0.54 -5.47
C SER A 94 7.61 -0.98 -5.65
N ILE A 95 7.47 -1.48 -6.87
CA ILE A 95 7.14 -2.88 -7.22
C ILE A 95 8.25 -3.37 -8.16
N ALA A 96 9.15 -4.16 -7.61
CA ALA A 96 10.44 -4.56 -8.17
C ALA A 96 10.64 -6.09 -8.10
N GLY A 97 9.61 -6.87 -8.40
CA GLY A 97 9.69 -8.34 -8.46
C GLY A 97 9.67 -9.05 -7.11
N GLN A 98 9.48 -8.33 -6.00
CA GLN A 98 9.38 -8.94 -4.67
C GLN A 98 8.07 -9.73 -4.49
N TYR A 99 8.15 -10.87 -3.78
CA TYR A 99 6.97 -11.73 -3.53
C TYR A 99 5.83 -10.98 -2.84
N PHE A 100 6.13 -10.10 -1.88
CA PHE A 100 5.13 -9.28 -1.19
C PHE A 100 5.28 -7.81 -1.55
N ALA A 101 4.99 -7.48 -2.82
CA ALA A 101 5.16 -6.12 -3.34
C ALA A 101 4.07 -5.12 -2.89
N GLY A 102 2.92 -5.62 -2.44
CA GLY A 102 1.81 -4.82 -1.92
C GLY A 102 1.98 -4.43 -0.46
N ALA A 103 0.93 -4.67 0.33
CA ALA A 103 1.00 -4.60 1.79
C ALA A 103 1.60 -5.90 2.34
N ALA A 104 2.52 -5.78 3.30
CA ALA A 104 3.11 -6.93 4.00
C ALA A 104 3.38 -6.54 5.46
N TYR A 105 2.35 -6.56 6.30
CA TYR A 105 2.45 -6.08 7.68
C TYR A 105 1.60 -6.89 8.64
N ALA A 106 1.94 -6.79 9.91
CA ALA A 106 1.13 -7.27 11.03
C ALA A 106 1.14 -6.25 12.18
N GLY A 107 0.18 -6.35 13.09
CA GLY A 107 0.12 -5.47 14.24
C GLY A 107 -1.19 -5.57 15.00
N PHE A 108 -1.59 -4.47 15.64
CA PHE A 108 -2.71 -4.40 16.56
C PHE A 108 -3.67 -3.27 16.18
N SER A 109 -4.96 -3.50 16.39
CA SER A 109 -6.03 -2.57 16.08
C SER A 109 -7.03 -2.52 17.23
N SER A 110 -7.39 -1.32 17.67
CA SER A 110 -8.45 -1.04 18.63
C SER A 110 -9.37 0.05 18.03
N PRO A 111 -10.70 -0.08 18.14
CA PRO A 111 -11.63 0.99 17.79
C PRO A 111 -11.40 2.28 18.58
N THR A 112 -10.89 2.17 19.82
CA THR A 112 -10.67 3.30 20.73
C THR A 112 -9.34 4.00 20.44
N TYR A 113 -8.27 3.23 20.22
CA TYR A 113 -6.91 3.76 20.12
C TYR A 113 -6.36 3.82 18.70
N GLY A 114 -7.05 3.23 17.72
CA GLY A 114 -6.59 3.14 16.34
C GLY A 114 -5.77 1.87 16.07
N THR A 115 -5.04 1.88 14.97
CA THR A 115 -4.31 0.73 14.44
C THR A 115 -2.84 1.05 14.31
N ILE A 116 -1.99 0.17 14.84
CA ILE A 116 -0.54 0.23 14.71
C ILE A 116 -0.02 -1.05 14.06
N THR A 117 0.75 -0.91 12.98
CA THR A 117 1.24 -2.04 12.18
C THR A 117 2.70 -1.87 11.80
N PHE A 118 3.42 -2.98 11.71
CA PHE A 118 4.83 -3.04 11.33
C PHE A 118 5.04 -3.92 10.09
N GLY A 119 5.88 -3.47 9.16
CA GLY A 119 6.23 -4.20 7.94
C GLY A 119 6.33 -3.29 6.72
N ARG A 120 5.78 -3.72 5.59
CA ARG A 120 5.67 -2.95 4.34
C ARG A 120 4.31 -2.28 4.22
N HIS A 121 4.32 -0.95 4.16
CA HIS A 121 3.09 -0.15 4.08
C HIS A 121 3.03 0.71 2.83
N VAL A 122 1.83 0.90 2.30
CA VAL A 122 1.52 2.08 1.48
C VAL A 122 1.58 3.31 2.40
N THR A 123 2.26 4.36 1.94
CA THR A 123 2.47 5.55 2.76
C THR A 123 1.18 6.37 2.94
N PRO A 124 1.01 7.13 4.05
CA PRO A 124 -0.14 8.01 4.23
C PRO A 124 -0.38 8.94 3.05
N LEU A 125 0.68 9.54 2.48
CA LEU A 125 0.56 10.39 1.30
C LEU A 125 0.03 9.63 0.07
N ALA A 126 0.49 8.41 -0.15
CA ALA A 126 0.00 7.55 -1.24
C ALA A 126 -1.45 7.13 -1.06
N ASP A 127 -1.90 6.88 0.19
CA ASP A 127 -3.30 6.65 0.50
C ASP A 127 -4.15 7.89 0.20
N GLY A 128 -3.63 9.09 0.53
CA GLY A 128 -4.25 10.36 0.21
C GLY A 128 -4.45 10.57 -1.28
N VAL A 129 -3.41 10.31 -2.10
CA VAL A 129 -3.55 10.34 -3.57
C VAL A 129 -4.66 9.40 -4.03
N GLY A 130 -4.72 8.17 -3.51
CA GLY A 130 -5.79 7.22 -3.87
C GLY A 130 -7.19 7.66 -3.43
N LYS A 131 -7.31 8.41 -2.33
CA LYS A 131 -8.58 8.94 -1.80
C LYS A 131 -9.09 10.15 -2.59
N TYR A 132 -8.17 11.05 -2.97
CA TYR A 132 -8.50 12.37 -3.53
C TYR A 132 -8.37 12.47 -5.04
N ASP A 133 -7.75 11.49 -5.69
CA ASP A 133 -7.78 11.36 -7.13
C ASP A 133 -9.17 10.86 -7.59
N PRO A 134 -9.92 11.62 -8.41
CA PRO A 134 -11.22 11.20 -8.94
C PRO A 134 -11.16 9.88 -9.73
N LEU A 135 -9.98 9.54 -10.25
CA LEU A 135 -9.75 8.30 -10.99
C LEU A 135 -9.20 7.18 -10.10
N GLY A 136 -9.15 7.37 -8.78
CA GLY A 136 -8.78 6.35 -7.80
C GLY A 136 -7.34 5.84 -7.93
N ALA A 137 -6.43 6.69 -8.40
CA ALA A 137 -5.05 6.35 -8.76
C ALA A 137 -4.95 5.24 -9.82
N ALA A 138 -5.89 5.19 -10.78
CA ALA A 138 -5.88 4.23 -11.87
C ALA A 138 -4.60 4.30 -12.71
N ASN A 139 -3.95 3.15 -12.94
CA ASN A 139 -2.68 3.07 -13.64
C ASN A 139 -2.74 3.61 -15.09
N ALA A 140 -3.86 3.48 -15.80
CA ALA A 140 -3.93 3.84 -17.21
C ALA A 140 -4.48 5.24 -17.49
N PHE A 141 -5.24 5.82 -16.55
CA PHE A 141 -6.05 7.02 -16.81
C PHE A 141 -5.77 8.16 -15.83
N SER A 142 -5.23 7.86 -14.65
CA SER A 142 -4.87 8.89 -13.69
C SER A 142 -3.49 9.43 -13.98
N LEU A 143 -3.39 10.72 -14.31
CA LEU A 143 -2.09 11.37 -14.48
C LEU A 143 -1.26 11.31 -13.18
N ILE A 144 -1.89 11.62 -12.04
CA ILE A 144 -1.23 11.64 -10.72
C ILE A 144 -1.03 10.23 -10.15
N GLY A 145 -1.91 9.29 -10.48
CA GLY A 145 -1.81 7.89 -10.09
C GLY A 145 -0.71 7.16 -10.85
N PHE A 146 -0.65 7.36 -12.17
CA PHE A 146 0.36 6.78 -13.06
C PHE A 146 1.76 7.34 -12.79
N SER A 147 1.89 8.68 -12.67
CA SER A 147 3.19 9.31 -12.40
C SER A 147 3.82 8.77 -11.11
N GLY A 148 3.02 8.51 -10.06
CA GLY A 148 3.50 7.95 -8.81
C GLY A 148 4.38 8.88 -7.96
N THR A 149 4.98 9.93 -8.54
CA THR A 149 5.90 10.88 -7.92
C THR A 149 5.28 11.56 -6.70
N THR A 150 4.03 12.04 -6.80
CA THR A 150 3.32 12.66 -5.67
C THR A 150 3.08 11.66 -4.55
N ALA A 151 2.62 10.46 -4.87
CA ALA A 151 2.39 9.40 -3.88
C ALA A 151 3.71 8.95 -3.21
N GLY A 152 4.80 9.05 -3.95
CA GLY A 152 6.16 8.84 -3.50
C GLY A 152 6.80 10.02 -2.77
N GLY A 153 6.11 11.16 -2.60
CA GLY A 153 6.67 12.34 -1.95
C GLY A 153 7.90 12.90 -2.67
N GLY A 154 7.93 12.80 -4.00
CA GLY A 154 9.02 13.25 -4.88
C GLY A 154 9.74 12.11 -5.63
N VAL A 155 9.64 10.87 -5.14
CA VAL A 155 10.35 9.70 -5.69
C VAL A 155 9.40 8.51 -5.73
N THR A 156 9.07 8.00 -6.92
CA THR A 156 7.97 7.05 -7.14
C THR A 156 8.15 5.74 -6.37
N GLU A 157 9.39 5.30 -6.20
CA GLU A 157 9.84 4.12 -5.50
C GLU A 157 9.43 4.14 -4.03
N ASP A 158 9.31 5.33 -3.44
CA ASP A 158 8.96 5.50 -2.05
C ASP A 158 7.45 5.57 -1.80
N ARG A 159 6.62 5.16 -2.78
CA ARG A 159 5.17 5.02 -2.60
C ARG A 159 4.82 4.01 -1.51
N ARG A 160 5.62 2.96 -1.37
CA ARG A 160 5.51 1.93 -0.32
C ARG A 160 6.85 1.77 0.35
N LEU A 161 6.85 1.65 1.67
CA LEU A 161 8.04 1.63 2.49
C LEU A 161 8.12 0.34 3.29
N ASP A 162 9.27 -0.34 3.19
CA ASP A 162 9.62 -1.51 4.00
C ASP A 162 10.09 -1.10 5.39
N GLN A 163 10.13 -2.06 6.31
CA GLN A 163 10.61 -1.86 7.69
C GLN A 163 10.02 -0.58 8.29
N SER A 164 8.70 -0.42 8.15
CA SER A 164 7.99 0.77 8.58
C SER A 164 6.96 0.45 9.65
N LEU A 165 6.84 1.36 10.61
CA LEU A 165 5.77 1.42 11.59
C LEU A 165 4.74 2.43 11.11
N LYS A 166 3.48 2.01 11.00
CA LYS A 166 2.36 2.87 10.61
C LYS A 166 1.32 2.89 11.69
N TYR A 167 0.85 4.08 12.03
CA TYR A 167 -0.29 4.31 12.91
C TYR A 167 -1.41 5.00 12.14
N SER A 168 -2.66 4.59 12.36
CA SER A 168 -3.84 5.28 11.83
C SER A 168 -5.01 5.21 12.81
N ALA A 169 -5.76 6.31 12.92
CA ALA A 169 -6.95 6.39 13.76
C ALA A 169 -8.01 7.30 13.14
N LYS A 170 -9.28 6.97 13.38
CA LYS A 170 -10.44 7.83 13.11
C LYS A 170 -11.13 8.11 14.43
N LEU A 171 -11.02 9.35 14.91
CA LEU A 171 -11.55 9.82 16.18
C LEU A 171 -12.71 10.79 15.89
N GLY A 172 -13.92 10.23 15.74
CA GLY A 172 -15.08 11.01 15.30
C GLY A 172 -14.87 11.58 13.89
N ALA A 173 -14.87 12.91 13.79
CA ALA A 173 -14.64 13.64 12.54
C ALA A 173 -13.15 13.75 12.15
N VAL A 174 -12.22 13.36 13.02
CA VAL A 174 -10.77 13.54 12.81
C VAL A 174 -10.13 12.27 12.29
N HIS A 175 -9.28 12.40 11.27
CA HIS A 175 -8.37 11.35 10.79
C HIS A 175 -6.95 11.67 11.21
N LEU A 176 -6.26 10.70 11.80
CA LEU A 176 -4.85 10.79 12.14
C LEU A 176 -4.10 9.65 11.47
N GLY A 177 -2.94 9.97 10.90
CA GLY A 177 -2.02 8.98 10.36
C GLY A 177 -0.59 9.38 10.63
N ALA A 178 0.25 8.40 10.95
CA ALA A 178 1.68 8.59 11.06
C ALA A 178 2.39 7.37 10.48
N LEU A 179 3.54 7.59 9.86
CA LEU A 179 4.42 6.52 9.41
C LEU A 179 5.87 6.89 9.70
N TYR A 180 6.61 5.93 10.23
CA TYR A 180 8.05 6.01 10.39
C TYR A 180 8.70 4.78 9.75
N GLN A 181 9.71 5.00 8.93
CA GLN A 181 10.54 3.93 8.39
C GLN A 181 11.90 3.93 9.08
N PHE A 182 12.35 2.74 9.50
CA PHE A 182 13.68 2.56 10.09
C PHE A 182 14.78 2.57 9.01
N SER A 183 15.95 3.08 9.37
CA SER A 183 17.15 3.08 8.50
C SER A 183 17.60 1.66 8.13
N GLY A 184 18.32 1.54 7.00
CA GLY A 184 18.87 0.26 6.54
C GLY A 184 17.85 -0.62 5.80
N SER A 185 16.73 -0.03 5.39
CA SER A 185 15.78 -0.67 4.49
C SER A 185 16.38 -0.83 3.08
N SER A 186 16.21 -2.01 2.49
CA SER A 186 16.67 -2.29 1.12
C SER A 186 15.58 -1.93 0.11
N GLY A 187 15.90 -1.12 -0.89
CA GLY A 187 15.02 -0.87 -2.05
C GLY A 187 14.02 0.29 -1.90
N THR A 188 14.22 1.18 -0.91
CA THR A 188 13.50 2.46 -0.73
C THR A 188 14.44 3.49 -0.10
N THR A 189 13.99 4.73 0.10
CA THR A 189 14.64 5.76 0.92
C THR A 189 15.20 5.21 2.23
N ASN A 190 16.29 5.79 2.77
CA ASN A 190 16.92 5.28 3.99
C ASN A 190 15.99 5.39 5.21
N THR A 191 15.54 6.60 5.54
CA THR A 191 14.62 6.88 6.66
C THR A 191 13.50 7.80 6.18
N ALA A 192 12.28 7.59 6.68
CA ALA A 192 11.12 8.40 6.29
C ALA A 192 10.21 8.71 7.47
N HIS A 193 9.65 9.92 7.46
CA HIS A 193 8.59 10.36 8.35
C HIS A 193 7.41 10.86 7.51
N GLN A 194 6.21 10.37 7.81
CA GLN A 194 4.99 10.95 7.27
C GLN A 194 3.96 11.17 8.35
N LEU A 195 3.20 12.26 8.20
CA LEU A 195 2.07 12.61 9.05
C LEU A 195 0.86 12.92 8.18
N GLN A 196 -0.30 12.57 8.67
CA GLN A 196 -1.60 12.87 8.11
C GLN A 196 -2.49 13.42 9.21
N PHE A 197 -3.15 14.53 8.90
CA PHE A 197 -4.24 15.07 9.70
C PHE A 197 -5.41 15.39 8.79
N GLY A 198 -6.60 14.90 9.12
CA GLY A 198 -7.79 15.13 8.31
C GLY A 198 -9.03 15.40 9.12
N LEU A 199 -9.99 16.02 8.46
CA LEU A 199 -11.33 16.32 8.96
C LEU A 199 -12.36 15.81 7.95
N GLU A 200 -13.47 15.27 8.47
CA GLU A 200 -14.60 14.77 7.67
C GLU A 200 -15.92 15.26 8.27
N GLY A 201 -16.83 15.73 7.41
CA GLY A 201 -18.15 16.21 7.82
C GLY A 201 -18.98 16.71 6.65
N GLY A 202 -20.30 16.62 6.77
CA GLY A 202 -21.23 17.19 5.78
C GLY A 202 -21.11 16.61 4.36
N GLY A 203 -20.60 15.38 4.21
CA GLY A 203 -20.34 14.74 2.92
C GLY A 203 -18.99 15.11 2.27
N GLY A 204 -18.18 15.97 2.91
CA GLY A 204 -16.84 16.33 2.49
C GLY A 204 -15.75 15.81 3.44
N SER A 205 -14.52 15.78 2.95
CA SER A 205 -13.34 15.50 3.78
C SER A 205 -12.12 16.25 3.24
N ILE A 206 -11.32 16.81 4.14
CA ILE A 206 -10.02 17.42 3.83
C ILE A 206 -8.93 16.72 4.63
N ASP A 207 -7.80 16.43 4.00
CA ASP A 207 -6.62 15.87 4.64
C ASP A 207 -5.39 16.69 4.27
N LEU A 208 -4.52 16.88 5.24
CA LEU A 208 -3.20 17.48 5.11
C LEU A 208 -2.15 16.39 5.35
N TYR A 209 -1.15 16.36 4.46
CA TYR A 209 -0.07 15.40 4.50
C TYR A 209 1.27 16.12 4.61
N TYR A 210 2.14 15.61 5.48
CA TYR A 210 3.54 15.99 5.54
C TYR A 210 4.39 14.74 5.30
N ALA A 211 5.40 14.85 4.44
CA ALA A 211 6.33 13.77 4.16
C ALA A 211 7.76 14.30 4.11
N LYS A 212 8.66 13.64 4.83
CA LYS A 212 10.11 13.87 4.78
C LYS A 212 10.82 12.54 4.61
N LYS A 213 11.65 12.44 3.58
CA LYS A 213 12.41 11.24 3.22
C LYS A 213 13.88 11.61 3.10
N TYR A 214 14.75 10.76 3.65
CA TYR A 214 16.20 10.98 3.68
C TYR A 214 16.86 9.99 2.73
N ASP A 215 17.78 10.49 1.89
CA ASP A 215 18.51 9.66 0.92
C ASP A 215 17.57 8.91 -0.04
N ALA A 216 16.50 9.59 -0.49
CA ALA A 216 15.61 9.04 -1.51
C ALA A 216 16.32 9.06 -2.88
N ILE A 217 16.30 7.93 -3.58
CA ILE A 217 16.97 7.75 -4.87
C ILE A 217 15.94 7.24 -5.87
N ALA A 218 15.80 7.96 -6.99
CA ALA A 218 14.99 7.51 -8.12
C ALA A 218 15.77 6.49 -8.96
N THR A 219 15.08 5.49 -9.49
CA THR A 219 15.71 4.46 -10.32
C THR A 219 15.79 4.90 -11.77
N ALA A 220 16.88 4.52 -12.43
CA ALA A 220 17.11 4.79 -13.84
C ALA A 220 17.93 3.65 -14.47
N PRO A 221 17.78 3.42 -15.79
CA PRO A 221 18.64 2.49 -16.50
C PRO A 221 20.10 2.97 -16.47
N LEU A 222 21.03 2.01 -16.40
CA LEU A 222 22.46 2.28 -16.52
C LEU A 222 22.82 2.70 -17.94
N THR A 223 23.74 3.66 -18.06
CA THR A 223 24.33 4.04 -19.35
C THR A 223 25.26 2.95 -19.89
N ALA A 224 25.57 2.99 -21.19
CA ALA A 224 26.54 2.07 -21.81
C ALA A 224 27.91 2.09 -21.12
N VAL A 225 28.37 3.28 -20.72
CA VAL A 225 29.62 3.45 -19.98
C VAL A 225 29.55 2.78 -18.61
N GLN A 226 28.49 3.04 -17.83
CA GLN A 226 28.33 2.42 -16.51
C GLN A 226 28.25 0.89 -16.56
N VAL A 227 27.61 0.32 -17.60
CA VAL A 227 27.58 -1.13 -17.81
C VAL A 227 28.98 -1.67 -18.09
N GLN A 228 29.76 -0.98 -18.93
CA GLN A 228 31.13 -1.37 -19.26
C GLN A 228 32.06 -1.26 -18.04
N ASP A 229 31.91 -0.21 -17.24
CA ASP A 229 32.66 -0.02 -15.99
C ASP A 229 32.35 -1.13 -15.00
N LEU A 230 31.07 -1.51 -14.85
CA LEU A 230 30.67 -2.63 -14.00
C LEU A 230 31.26 -3.96 -14.47
N ALA A 231 31.23 -4.23 -15.77
CA ALA A 231 31.85 -5.44 -16.34
C ALA A 231 33.37 -5.49 -16.07
N THR A 232 34.03 -4.33 -16.14
CA THR A 232 35.47 -4.21 -15.84
C THR A 232 35.75 -4.41 -14.35
N ALA A 233 34.94 -3.84 -13.47
CA ALA A 233 35.08 -3.99 -12.03
C ALA A 233 34.84 -5.45 -11.58
N CYS A 234 33.88 -6.13 -12.19
CA CYS A 234 33.59 -7.54 -11.94
C CYS A 234 34.73 -8.48 -12.35
N THR A 235 35.46 -8.17 -13.43
CA THR A 235 36.62 -8.95 -13.86
C THR A 235 37.89 -8.63 -13.07
N ALA A 236 37.96 -7.44 -12.45
CA ALA A 236 39.10 -7.00 -11.63
C ALA A 236 39.06 -7.47 -10.16
N GLY A 237 38.06 -8.28 -9.75
CA GLY A 237 37.95 -8.78 -8.38
C GLY A 237 37.59 -7.71 -7.34
N ALA A 238 37.01 -6.58 -7.76
CA ALA A 238 36.53 -5.54 -6.86
C ALA A 238 35.33 -6.05 -6.03
N PRO A 239 35.09 -5.51 -4.81
CA PRO A 239 33.95 -5.88 -3.96
C PRO A 239 32.62 -5.30 -4.47
N VAL A 240 32.34 -5.46 -5.76
CA VAL A 240 31.05 -5.17 -6.38
C VAL A 240 30.24 -6.46 -6.42
N GLN A 241 28.98 -6.41 -5.95
CA GLN A 241 28.04 -7.50 -6.19
C GLN A 241 27.73 -7.58 -7.68
N CYS A 242 28.36 -8.52 -8.36
CA CYS A 242 28.08 -8.84 -9.76
C CYS A 242 26.81 -9.70 -9.79
N PHE A 243 25.75 -9.19 -10.43
CA PHE A 243 24.48 -9.90 -10.64
C PHE A 243 24.41 -10.47 -12.06
#